data_AF-A0A7J0GYN5-F1
#
_entry.id   AF-A0A7J0GYN5-F1
#
_cell.length_a   1.000
_cell.length_b   1.000
_cell.length_c   1.000
_cell.angle_alpha   90.00
_cell.angle_beta   90.00
_cell.angle_gamma   90.00
#
_symmetry.space_group_name_H-M   'P 1'
#
loop_
_entity.id
_entity.type
_entity.pdbx_description
1 polymer ?
#
loop_
_entity_poly.entity_id
_entity_poly.type
_entity_poly.pdbx_seq_one_letter_code
_entity_poly.pdbx_strand_id
1 'polypeptide(L)'
;MNSTGNNPSIHPQWQPEYFGDAIIVNGKAWPRMMVRRRKYRFRIINASNARFFKFFFMSGLRFIHVASDSVYLERPVTLKEILLAPSEIADVIVDFSESKSHSAILANDAPYPYPSGDPVNEANSKSPDLSNALVTRYIAMFEYTSDIGEPTHLYLNGKSYNEPATETPKVGTTEVWDVINLTEDNHPLHVHLGLFVVLDQTELVDIEEFKDCMTKMNDAIKCQISKYARGKKLQVLAHENGVEECVQDDSRICHEDPC
;
A
#
# COMPACT_ATOMS: atom_id res chain seq x y z
N MET A 1 0.24 -7.87 -41.47
CA MET A 1 0.15 -6.87 -40.38
C MET A 1 1.31 -7.14 -39.45
N ASN A 2 2.17 -6.15 -39.21
CA ASN A 2 3.33 -6.31 -38.32
C ASN A 2 2.80 -6.49 -36.89
N SER A 3 3.09 -7.62 -36.24
CA SER A 3 2.51 -8.03 -34.95
C SER A 3 3.04 -7.24 -33.75
N THR A 4 3.92 -6.29 -33.99
CA THR A 4 4.65 -5.54 -32.96
C THR A 4 4.05 -4.17 -32.64
N GLY A 5 3.06 -3.69 -33.41
CA GLY A 5 2.53 -2.34 -33.27
C GLY A 5 3.60 -1.26 -33.53
N ASN A 6 3.19 -0.05 -33.87
CA ASN A 6 4.13 1.08 -33.86
C ASN A 6 4.27 1.53 -32.40
N ASN A 7 5.40 1.22 -31.76
CA ASN A 7 5.69 1.74 -30.42
C ASN A 7 6.22 3.18 -30.58
N PRO A 8 5.45 4.23 -30.22
CA PRO A 8 5.89 5.59 -30.41
C PRO A 8 7.06 5.91 -29.47
N SER A 9 8.02 6.72 -29.94
CA SER A 9 9.16 7.19 -29.13
C SER A 9 8.74 8.18 -28.03
N ILE A 10 7.54 8.76 -28.15
CA ILE A 10 6.87 9.58 -27.15
C ILE A 10 5.45 9.03 -27.07
N HIS A 11 5.13 8.32 -25.98
CA HIS A 11 3.77 7.85 -25.75
C HIS A 11 2.86 9.07 -25.58
N PRO A 12 1.72 9.15 -26.32
CA PRO A 12 0.78 10.25 -26.14
C PRO A 12 0.21 10.18 -24.72
N GLN A 13 0.68 11.07 -23.86
CA GLN A 13 0.21 11.36 -22.50
C GLN A 13 0.01 10.12 -21.62
N TRP A 14 1.09 9.69 -20.94
CA TRP A 14 0.97 8.76 -19.82
C TRP A 14 -0.01 9.34 -18.79
N GLN A 15 -1.05 8.60 -18.45
CA GLN A 15 -1.92 8.92 -17.32
C GLN A 15 -1.24 8.34 -16.07
N PRO A 16 -1.01 9.16 -15.03
CA PRO A 16 -0.30 8.70 -13.83
C PRO A 16 -0.88 7.44 -13.22
N GLU A 17 -2.19 7.29 -13.33
CA GLU A 17 -2.93 6.18 -12.76
C GLU A 17 -4.11 5.79 -13.67
N TYR A 18 -4.68 4.60 -13.45
CA TYR A 18 -5.84 4.12 -14.21
C TYR A 18 -6.89 3.45 -13.32
N PHE A 19 -8.14 3.88 -13.50
CA PHE A 19 -9.28 3.41 -12.72
C PHE A 19 -10.44 3.07 -13.65
N GLY A 20 -10.72 1.77 -13.75
CA GLY A 20 -11.85 1.28 -14.53
C GLY A 20 -13.19 1.55 -13.84
N ASP A 21 -14.24 1.70 -14.66
CA ASP A 21 -15.63 1.86 -14.22
C ASP A 21 -16.27 0.55 -13.74
N ALA A 22 -15.72 -0.60 -14.18
CA ALA A 22 -16.26 -1.92 -13.88
C ALA A 22 -15.29 -2.73 -13.03
N ILE A 23 -15.81 -3.35 -11.97
CA ILE A 23 -15.01 -4.28 -11.15
C ILE A 23 -15.11 -5.68 -11.75
N ILE A 24 -13.94 -6.26 -12.04
CA ILE A 24 -13.78 -7.59 -12.60
C ILE A 24 -13.22 -8.52 -11.53
N VAL A 25 -13.80 -9.72 -11.39
CA VAL A 25 -13.23 -10.80 -10.57
C VAL A 25 -13.05 -12.02 -11.46
N ASN A 26 -11.83 -12.55 -11.53
CA ASN A 26 -11.46 -13.70 -12.37
C ASN A 26 -11.96 -13.58 -13.83
N GLY A 27 -11.81 -12.38 -14.42
CA GLY A 27 -12.17 -12.12 -15.81
C GLY A 27 -13.66 -11.88 -16.09
N LYS A 28 -14.52 -11.76 -15.06
CA LYS A 28 -15.94 -11.45 -15.22
C LYS A 28 -16.35 -10.19 -14.46
N ALA A 29 -17.14 -9.32 -15.09
CA ALA A 29 -17.71 -8.14 -14.44
C ALA A 29 -18.78 -8.53 -13.42
N TRP A 30 -18.68 -7.98 -12.21
CA TRP A 30 -19.61 -8.20 -11.08
C TRP A 30 -20.19 -9.62 -10.98
N PRO A 31 -19.34 -10.66 -10.88
CA PRO A 31 -19.80 -12.03 -10.97
C PRO A 31 -20.51 -12.46 -9.69
N ARG A 32 -21.28 -13.56 -9.80
CA ARG A 32 -21.85 -14.25 -8.65
C ARG A 32 -21.20 -15.62 -8.51
N MET A 33 -20.96 -16.03 -7.27
CA MET A 33 -20.49 -17.37 -6.93
C MET A 33 -21.51 -18.05 -6.04
N MET A 34 -21.95 -19.25 -6.43
CA MET A 34 -22.81 -20.07 -5.59
C MET A 34 -21.98 -20.76 -4.51
N VAL A 35 -22.37 -20.56 -3.24
CA VAL A 35 -21.70 -21.16 -2.08
C VAL A 35 -22.69 -22.00 -1.28
N ARG A 36 -22.18 -23.01 -0.57
CA ARG A 36 -22.95 -23.73 0.46
C ARG A 36 -22.80 -23.01 1.80
N ARG A 37 -23.70 -23.27 2.74
CA ARG A 37 -23.63 -22.74 4.13
C ARG A 37 -22.53 -23.43 4.93
N ARG A 38 -21.28 -23.04 4.66
CA ARG A 38 -20.06 -23.56 5.30
C ARG A 38 -18.93 -22.55 5.14
N LYS A 39 -17.79 -22.85 5.74
CA LYS A 39 -16.53 -22.13 5.54
C LYS A 39 -16.00 -22.33 4.13
N TYR A 40 -15.56 -21.23 3.53
CA TYR A 40 -14.77 -21.17 2.31
C TYR A 40 -13.51 -20.37 2.58
N ARG A 41 -12.41 -20.76 1.94
CA ARG A 41 -11.14 -20.05 1.95
C ARG A 41 -11.00 -19.32 0.61
N PHE A 42 -10.76 -18.03 0.66
CA PHE A 42 -10.53 -17.18 -0.50
C PHE A 42 -9.10 -16.64 -0.43
N ARG A 43 -8.43 -16.68 -1.58
CA ARG A 43 -7.18 -15.94 -1.80
C ARG A 43 -7.54 -14.79 -2.71
N ILE A 44 -7.54 -13.59 -2.15
CA ILE A 44 -7.94 -12.37 -2.84
C ILE A 44 -6.65 -11.65 -3.19
N ILE A 45 -6.45 -11.38 -4.47
CA ILE A 45 -5.34 -10.56 -4.97
C ILE A 45 -5.92 -9.32 -5.63
N ASN A 46 -5.40 -8.15 -5.27
CA ASN A 46 -5.73 -6.92 -6.00
C ASN A 46 -4.81 -6.79 -7.22
N ALA A 47 -5.32 -7.18 -8.39
CA ALA A 47 -4.59 -7.10 -9.65
C ALA A 47 -4.94 -5.81 -10.46
N SER A 48 -5.35 -4.74 -9.78
CA SER A 48 -5.64 -3.45 -10.42
C SER A 48 -4.37 -2.65 -10.66
N ASN A 49 -4.39 -1.74 -11.63
CA ASN A 49 -3.26 -0.85 -11.88
C ASN A 49 -2.97 0.08 -10.70
N ALA A 50 -4.00 0.73 -10.14
CA ALA A 50 -3.84 1.71 -9.05
C ALA A 50 -4.94 1.68 -7.98
N ARG A 51 -6.09 1.04 -8.25
CA ARG A 51 -7.26 1.07 -7.36
C ARG A 51 -7.05 0.26 -6.07
N PHE A 52 -7.24 0.91 -4.92
CA PHE A 52 -7.39 0.25 -3.61
C PHE A 52 -8.80 -0.30 -3.42
N PHE A 53 -8.94 -1.39 -2.65
CA PHE A 53 -10.24 -1.93 -2.26
C PHE A 53 -10.34 -2.11 -0.75
N LYS A 54 -11.31 -1.45 -0.12
CA LYS A 54 -11.73 -1.74 1.25
C LYS A 54 -12.93 -2.68 1.20
N PHE A 55 -12.67 -3.98 1.19
CA PHE A 55 -13.69 -5.00 1.05
C PHE A 55 -14.45 -5.24 2.35
N PHE A 56 -15.78 -5.22 2.30
CA PHE A 56 -16.67 -5.60 3.40
C PHE A 56 -17.91 -6.33 2.90
N PHE A 57 -18.55 -7.14 3.76
CA PHE A 57 -19.86 -7.74 3.42
C PHE A 57 -21.00 -6.87 3.91
N MET A 58 -21.91 -6.47 3.01
CA MET A 58 -23.12 -5.71 3.37
C MET A 58 -24.03 -6.45 4.37
N SER A 59 -23.93 -7.78 4.42
CA SER A 59 -24.68 -8.63 5.36
C SER A 59 -24.08 -8.65 6.78
N GLY A 60 -22.90 -8.04 6.98
CA GLY A 60 -22.16 -8.06 8.24
C GLY A 60 -21.36 -9.35 8.48
N LEU A 61 -21.22 -10.22 7.47
CA LEU A 61 -20.26 -11.33 7.51
C LEU A 61 -18.84 -10.80 7.72
N ARG A 62 -18.02 -11.56 8.43
CA ARG A 62 -16.65 -11.20 8.78
C ARG A 62 -15.66 -12.03 7.99
N PHE A 63 -14.45 -11.48 7.83
CA PHE A 63 -13.29 -12.20 7.35
C PHE A 63 -12.52 -12.75 8.53
N ILE A 64 -12.08 -14.00 8.43
CA ILE A 64 -11.05 -14.56 9.30
C ILE A 64 -9.77 -14.56 8.47
N HIS A 65 -8.94 -13.53 8.62
CA HIS A 65 -7.67 -13.38 7.92
C HIS A 65 -6.66 -14.37 8.50
N VAL A 66 -6.08 -15.22 7.65
CA VAL A 66 -5.15 -16.28 8.08
C VAL A 66 -3.76 -16.17 7.49
N ALA A 67 -3.59 -15.49 6.35
CA ALA A 67 -2.29 -15.29 5.70
C ALA A 67 -2.31 -14.00 4.88
N SER A 68 -1.19 -13.28 4.86
CA SER A 68 -0.94 -12.11 4.01
C SER A 68 0.19 -12.44 3.04
N ASP A 69 0.11 -11.94 1.82
CA ASP A 69 1.11 -12.12 0.75
C ASP A 69 1.60 -13.58 0.64
N SER A 70 2.78 -13.84 1.19
CA SER A 70 3.48 -15.13 1.06
C SER A 70 3.50 -15.98 2.33
N VAL A 71 2.89 -15.54 3.45
CA VAL A 71 2.98 -16.25 4.74
C VAL A 71 1.70 -16.25 5.57
N TYR A 72 1.56 -17.27 6.42
CA TYR A 72 0.52 -17.30 7.45
C TYR A 72 0.78 -16.25 8.53
N LEU A 73 -0.29 -15.61 8.98
CA LEU A 73 -0.27 -14.79 10.19
C LEU A 73 0.03 -15.68 11.39
N GLU A 74 0.68 -15.12 12.42
CA GLU A 74 0.97 -15.84 13.69
C GLU A 74 -0.30 -16.43 14.31
N ARG A 75 -1.43 -15.73 14.17
CA ARG A 75 -2.76 -16.17 14.56
C ARG A 75 -3.83 -15.59 13.63
N PRO A 76 -4.96 -16.30 13.41
CA PRO A 76 -6.06 -15.75 12.65
C PRO A 76 -6.62 -14.47 13.29
N VAL A 77 -6.93 -13.47 12.46
CA VAL A 77 -7.52 -12.19 12.90
C VAL A 77 -8.91 -12.06 12.28
N THR A 78 -9.93 -11.80 13.11
CA THR A 78 -11.29 -11.60 12.62
C THR A 78 -11.55 -10.12 12.36
N LEU A 79 -11.90 -9.77 11.12
CA LEU A 79 -12.07 -8.40 10.66
C LEU A 79 -13.44 -8.21 10.00
N LYS A 80 -14.00 -7.00 10.11
CA LYS A 80 -15.23 -6.63 9.38
C LYS A 80 -14.95 -6.25 7.93
N GLU A 81 -13.77 -5.68 7.71
CA GLU A 81 -13.29 -5.18 6.44
C GLU A 81 -11.79 -5.47 6.29
N ILE A 82 -11.33 -5.51 5.05
CA ILE A 82 -9.92 -5.64 4.68
C ILE A 82 -9.60 -4.60 3.60
N LEU A 83 -8.50 -3.88 3.74
CA LEU A 83 -8.00 -2.96 2.72
C LEU A 83 -6.92 -3.68 1.93
N LEU A 84 -7.01 -3.68 0.60
CA LEU A 84 -6.00 -4.23 -0.30
C LEU A 84 -5.58 -3.16 -1.31
N ALA A 85 -4.31 -2.79 -1.24
CA ALA A 85 -3.59 -2.04 -2.25
C ALA A 85 -3.27 -2.92 -3.47
N PRO A 86 -2.94 -2.32 -4.63
CA PRO A 86 -2.40 -3.05 -5.77
C PRO A 86 -1.27 -4.02 -5.38
N SER A 87 -1.36 -5.26 -5.88
CA SER A 87 -0.43 -6.37 -5.65
C SER A 87 -0.46 -7.03 -4.26
N GLU A 88 -1.24 -6.53 -3.30
CA GLU A 88 -1.42 -7.22 -2.02
C GLU A 88 -2.33 -8.46 -2.15
N ILE A 89 -2.05 -9.47 -1.32
CA ILE A 89 -2.82 -10.71 -1.22
C ILE A 89 -3.36 -10.89 0.19
N ALA A 90 -4.67 -11.12 0.30
CA ALA A 90 -5.31 -11.55 1.55
C ALA A 90 -5.83 -13.00 1.43
N ASP A 91 -5.39 -13.89 2.32
CA ASP A 91 -5.94 -15.23 2.48
C ASP A 91 -6.92 -15.25 3.65
N VAL A 92 -8.21 -15.35 3.32
CA VAL A 92 -9.30 -15.18 4.28
C VAL A 92 -10.25 -16.37 4.27
N ILE A 93 -10.77 -16.70 5.44
CA ILE A 93 -11.88 -17.62 5.58
C ILE A 93 -13.15 -16.83 5.83
N VAL A 94 -14.21 -17.15 5.09
CA VAL A 94 -15.56 -16.62 5.31
C VAL A 94 -16.48 -17.78 5.67
N ASP A 95 -17.19 -17.65 6.80
CA ASP A 95 -18.16 -18.65 7.23
C ASP A 95 -19.58 -18.28 6.78
N PHE A 96 -20.00 -18.79 5.62
CA PHE A 96 -21.35 -18.56 5.10
C PHE A 96 -22.44 -19.30 5.89
N SER A 97 -22.09 -20.18 6.85
CA SER A 97 -23.09 -20.77 7.74
C SER A 97 -23.69 -19.74 8.70
N GLU A 98 -22.99 -18.63 8.95
CA GLU A 98 -23.45 -17.51 9.78
C GLU A 98 -24.37 -16.53 9.02
N SER A 99 -24.46 -16.63 7.68
CA SER A 99 -25.24 -15.69 6.87
C SER A 99 -26.73 -15.79 7.15
N LYS A 100 -27.38 -14.70 7.55
CA LYS A 100 -28.85 -14.68 7.72
C LYS A 100 -29.62 -14.60 6.40
N SER A 101 -28.93 -14.32 5.29
CA SER A 101 -29.50 -14.16 3.95
C SER A 101 -29.03 -15.27 3.00
N HIS A 102 -29.81 -15.47 1.94
CA HIS A 102 -29.46 -16.32 0.79
C HIS A 102 -28.41 -15.68 -0.13
N SER A 103 -28.16 -14.38 0.04
CA SER A 103 -27.13 -13.63 -0.68
C SER A 103 -26.25 -12.85 0.29
N ALA A 104 -24.96 -12.74 -0.05
CA ALA A 104 -24.00 -11.86 0.58
C ALA A 104 -23.30 -11.05 -0.50
N ILE A 105 -23.32 -9.72 -0.38
CA ILE A 105 -22.68 -8.81 -1.32
C ILE A 105 -21.35 -8.39 -0.70
N LEU A 106 -20.26 -8.69 -1.41
CA LEU A 106 -18.95 -8.13 -1.14
C LEU A 106 -18.90 -6.74 -1.79
N ALA A 107 -18.82 -5.70 -0.97
CA ALA A 107 -18.80 -4.30 -1.40
C ALA A 107 -17.41 -3.69 -1.18
N ASN A 108 -17.21 -2.51 -1.76
CA ASN A 108 -16.01 -1.69 -1.62
C ASN A 108 -16.41 -0.23 -1.42
N ASP A 109 -15.80 0.45 -0.47
CA ASP A 109 -15.97 1.87 -0.17
C ASP A 109 -14.61 2.59 0.02
N ALA A 110 -13.49 2.01 -0.44
CA ALA A 110 -12.24 2.76 -0.50
C ALA A 110 -12.40 3.99 -1.40
N PRO A 111 -12.01 5.20 -0.92
CA PRO A 111 -11.97 6.38 -1.77
C PRO A 111 -10.96 6.19 -2.90
N TYR A 112 -11.16 6.95 -3.96
CA TYR A 112 -10.25 7.00 -5.08
C TYR A 112 -10.21 8.44 -5.60
N PRO A 113 -9.06 9.17 -5.51
CA PRO A 113 -7.74 8.76 -4.99
C PRO A 113 -7.69 8.41 -3.50
N TYR A 114 -6.87 7.44 -3.12
CA TYR A 114 -6.67 6.98 -1.73
C TYR A 114 -5.39 7.65 -1.16
N PRO A 115 -5.37 8.20 0.07
CA PRO A 115 -6.22 7.87 1.23
C PRO A 115 -7.32 8.88 1.59
N SER A 116 -7.57 9.93 0.82
CA SER A 116 -8.49 11.02 1.22
C SER A 116 -9.90 10.55 1.70
N GLY A 117 -10.17 10.65 3.02
CA GLY A 117 -11.37 10.16 3.74
C GLY A 117 -11.19 10.11 5.28
N ASP A 118 -12.23 9.73 6.05
CA ASP A 118 -12.31 9.83 7.53
C ASP A 118 -11.44 8.82 8.35
N PRO A 119 -11.01 9.16 9.61
CA PRO A 119 -9.95 8.46 10.37
C PRO A 119 -10.39 7.34 11.35
N VAL A 120 -9.47 6.45 11.78
CA VAL A 120 -9.68 5.42 12.84
C VAL A 120 -8.45 5.24 13.80
N ASN A 121 -8.62 4.46 14.87
CA ASN A 121 -8.16 4.60 16.28
C ASN A 121 -7.17 3.53 16.80
N GLU A 122 -6.77 3.65 18.09
CA GLU A 122 -5.68 2.91 18.79
C GLU A 122 -5.95 1.43 19.12
N ALA A 123 -5.13 0.49 18.59
CA ALA A 123 -4.81 -0.80 19.22
C ALA A 123 -3.61 -1.59 18.60
N ASN A 124 -2.45 -1.57 19.29
CA ASN A 124 -1.36 -2.59 19.35
C ASN A 124 -0.06 -2.33 18.55
N SER A 125 0.92 -1.75 19.24
CA SER A 125 2.33 -1.78 18.88
C SER A 125 3.03 -3.05 19.39
N LYS A 126 3.61 -3.84 18.49
CA LYS A 126 4.78 -4.66 18.78
C LYS A 126 5.83 -4.40 17.71
N SER A 127 6.96 -3.83 18.14
CA SER A 127 8.13 -3.59 17.30
C SER A 127 8.93 -4.89 17.16
N PRO A 128 9.36 -5.25 15.94
CA PRO A 128 10.36 -6.30 15.73
C PRO A 128 11.69 -5.95 16.39
N ASP A 129 12.42 -6.96 16.87
CA ASP A 129 13.76 -6.80 17.43
C ASP A 129 14.76 -6.35 16.34
N LEU A 130 15.16 -5.08 16.40
CA LEU A 130 16.06 -4.43 15.43
C LEU A 130 17.55 -4.75 15.67
N SER A 131 17.90 -5.55 16.68
CA SER A 131 19.30 -5.72 17.11
C SER A 131 20.22 -6.37 16.07
N ASN A 132 19.67 -6.93 14.98
CA ASN A 132 20.42 -7.58 13.90
C ASN A 132 20.40 -6.82 12.56
N ALA A 133 19.76 -5.65 12.49
CA ALA A 133 19.77 -4.84 11.28
C ALA A 133 21.17 -4.24 11.07
N LEU A 134 21.84 -4.61 9.97
CA LEU A 134 23.21 -4.19 9.71
C LEU A 134 23.29 -2.78 9.13
N VAL A 135 22.22 -2.31 8.48
CA VAL A 135 22.15 -1.04 7.75
C VAL A 135 20.72 -0.52 7.77
N THR A 136 20.55 0.80 7.99
CA THR A 136 19.31 1.53 7.67
C THR A 136 19.47 2.21 6.32
N ARG A 137 18.53 2.01 5.41
CA ARG A 137 18.44 2.72 4.13
C ARG A 137 17.27 3.68 4.16
N TYR A 138 17.38 4.77 3.41
CA TYR A 138 16.31 5.74 3.23
C TYR A 138 15.87 5.69 1.77
N ILE A 139 14.59 5.44 1.55
CA ILE A 139 13.97 5.35 0.22
C ILE A 139 12.95 6.47 0.13
N ALA A 140 13.32 7.59 -0.48
CA ALA A 140 12.45 8.75 -0.62
C ALA A 140 11.71 8.72 -1.97
N MET A 141 10.41 8.92 -1.94
CA MET A 141 9.57 9.02 -3.12
C MET A 141 9.36 10.48 -3.49
N PHE A 142 9.69 10.83 -4.73
CA PHE A 142 9.55 12.17 -5.28
C PHE A 142 8.57 12.16 -6.45
N GLU A 143 7.61 13.06 -6.41
CA GLU A 143 6.72 13.34 -7.53
C GLU A 143 7.12 14.66 -8.18
N TYR A 144 7.27 14.62 -9.50
CA TYR A 144 7.61 15.78 -10.31
C TYR A 144 6.41 16.16 -11.18
N THR A 145 6.03 17.43 -11.13
CA THR A 145 4.91 17.96 -11.92
C THR A 145 5.41 18.77 -13.12
N SER A 146 4.57 18.86 -14.14
CA SER A 146 4.74 19.81 -15.25
C SER A 146 4.45 21.26 -14.80
N ASP A 147 4.69 22.22 -15.69
CA ASP A 147 4.39 23.65 -15.46
C ASP A 147 2.90 23.94 -15.22
N ILE A 148 2.01 22.98 -15.50
CA ILE A 148 0.57 23.07 -15.27
C ILE A 148 0.10 22.26 -14.05
N GLY A 149 1.02 21.72 -13.25
CA GLY A 149 0.72 20.99 -12.02
C GLY A 149 0.43 19.50 -12.19
N GLU A 150 0.40 18.98 -13.42
CA GLU A 150 0.15 17.56 -13.67
C GLU A 150 1.38 16.70 -13.34
N PRO A 151 1.25 15.59 -12.59
CA PRO A 151 2.33 14.65 -12.35
C PRO A 151 2.90 14.11 -13.66
N THR A 152 4.23 14.08 -13.75
CA THR A 152 4.95 13.64 -14.94
C THR A 152 5.76 12.38 -14.68
N HIS A 153 6.37 12.28 -13.50
CA HIS A 153 7.22 11.16 -13.12
C HIS A 153 7.25 11.01 -11.60
N LEU A 154 7.28 9.76 -11.15
CA LEU A 154 7.60 9.39 -9.77
C LEU A 154 9.00 8.75 -9.76
N TYR A 155 9.88 9.21 -8.87
CA TYR A 155 11.22 8.65 -8.70
C TYR A 155 11.49 8.21 -7.27
N LEU A 156 12.14 7.07 -7.14
CA LEU A 156 12.75 6.64 -5.88
C LEU A 156 14.15 7.25 -5.79
N ASN A 157 14.44 7.89 -4.66
CA ASN A 157 15.71 8.58 -4.38
C ASN A 157 16.11 9.56 -5.52
N GLY A 158 15.14 10.19 -6.18
CA GLY A 158 15.39 11.14 -7.27
C GLY A 158 16.08 10.55 -8.50
N LYS A 159 16.02 9.21 -8.67
CA LYS A 159 16.64 8.47 -9.77
C LYS A 159 15.60 7.91 -10.72
N SER A 160 15.88 8.04 -12.02
CA SER A 160 15.08 7.36 -13.04
C SER A 160 15.42 5.87 -13.09
N TYR A 161 14.48 5.05 -13.56
CA TYR A 161 14.64 3.58 -13.63
C TYR A 161 15.90 3.11 -14.39
N ASN A 162 16.34 3.86 -15.40
CA ASN A 162 17.49 3.48 -16.24
C ASN A 162 18.85 3.91 -15.65
N GLU A 163 18.87 4.64 -14.54
CA GLU A 163 20.11 4.97 -13.86
C GLU A 163 20.71 3.74 -13.15
N PRO A 164 22.02 3.74 -12.87
CA PRO A 164 22.65 2.65 -12.14
C PRO A 164 21.97 2.39 -10.79
N ALA A 165 21.79 1.12 -10.44
CA ALA A 165 21.16 0.72 -9.19
C ALA A 165 21.92 1.26 -7.96
N THR A 166 21.19 1.84 -7.02
CA THR A 166 21.71 2.36 -5.75
C THR A 166 21.47 1.40 -4.59
N GLU A 167 20.31 0.75 -4.55
CA GLU A 167 19.95 -0.23 -3.52
C GLU A 167 20.57 -1.59 -3.85
N THR A 168 21.70 -1.86 -3.21
CA THR A 168 22.51 -3.08 -3.40
C THR A 168 22.59 -3.89 -2.09
N PRO A 169 21.47 -4.48 -1.63
CA PRO A 169 21.46 -5.25 -0.39
C PRO A 169 22.36 -6.48 -0.52
N LYS A 170 23.03 -6.85 0.58
CA LYS A 170 23.90 -8.02 0.61
C LYS A 170 23.07 -9.27 0.87
N VAL A 171 23.32 -10.34 0.11
CA VAL A 171 22.64 -11.63 0.30
C VAL A 171 22.84 -12.13 1.73
N GLY A 172 21.73 -12.53 2.37
CA GLY A 172 21.72 -13.09 3.72
C GLY A 172 21.79 -12.07 4.87
N THR A 173 21.70 -10.77 4.56
CA THR A 173 21.64 -9.72 5.59
C THR A 173 20.23 -9.19 5.79
N THR A 174 19.93 -8.69 6.98
CA THR A 174 18.72 -7.92 7.29
C THR A 174 19.06 -6.43 7.31
N GLU A 175 18.18 -5.63 6.69
CA GLU A 175 18.27 -4.17 6.63
C GLU A 175 16.96 -3.56 7.13
N VAL A 176 17.01 -2.31 7.60
CA VAL A 176 15.83 -1.49 7.88
C VAL A 176 15.70 -0.47 6.77
N TRP A 177 14.52 -0.34 6.18
CA TRP A 177 14.27 0.63 5.12
C TRP A 177 13.27 1.65 5.63
N ASP A 178 13.72 2.88 5.81
CA ASP A 178 12.87 4.03 6.08
C ASP A 178 12.36 4.55 4.74
N VAL A 179 11.13 4.18 4.41
CA VAL A 179 10.43 4.65 3.21
C VAL A 179 9.79 5.99 3.53
N ILE A 180 10.06 6.99 2.70
CA ILE A 180 9.68 8.39 2.93
C ILE A 180 8.86 8.87 1.75
N ASN A 181 7.54 8.99 1.92
CA ASN A 181 6.66 9.57 0.93
C ASN A 181 6.66 11.11 0.97
N LEU A 182 7.32 11.76 0.02
CA LEU A 182 7.31 13.23 -0.14
C LEU A 182 6.22 13.70 -1.13
N THR A 183 5.30 12.82 -1.52
CA THR A 183 4.25 13.06 -2.53
C THR A 183 2.85 13.04 -1.89
N GLU A 184 1.85 13.64 -2.54
CA GLU A 184 0.50 13.80 -1.99
C GLU A 184 -0.33 12.51 -1.94
N ASP A 185 0.05 11.49 -2.71
CA ASP A 185 -0.68 10.22 -2.85
C ASP A 185 0.02 9.05 -2.15
N ASN A 186 -0.71 7.96 -1.88
CA ASN A 186 -0.14 6.74 -1.34
C ASN A 186 0.50 5.88 -2.45
N HIS A 187 1.68 5.33 -2.16
CA HIS A 187 2.43 4.47 -3.08
C HIS A 187 2.65 3.09 -2.49
N PRO A 188 2.02 2.03 -3.03
CA PRO A 188 2.31 0.67 -2.64
C PRO A 188 3.75 0.31 -3.03
N LEU A 189 4.63 0.17 -2.06
CA LEU A 189 6.01 -0.25 -2.31
C LEU A 189 6.06 -1.77 -2.39
N HIS A 190 6.45 -2.30 -3.55
CA HIS A 190 6.70 -3.73 -3.75
C HIS A 190 8.20 -4.00 -3.87
N VAL A 191 8.70 -5.01 -3.14
CA VAL A 191 10.10 -5.43 -3.20
C VAL A 191 10.20 -6.85 -3.78
N HIS A 192 10.94 -7.00 -4.87
CA HIS A 192 11.16 -8.32 -5.45
C HIS A 192 12.11 -9.15 -4.57
N LEU A 193 11.80 -10.45 -4.41
CA LEU A 193 12.59 -11.47 -3.70
C LEU A 193 12.71 -11.28 -2.17
N GLY A 194 12.83 -10.04 -1.72
CA GLY A 194 12.84 -9.69 -0.30
C GLY A 194 11.45 -9.80 0.30
N LEU A 195 11.39 -10.35 1.51
CA LEU A 195 10.23 -10.30 2.37
C LEU A 195 10.52 -9.32 3.50
N PHE A 196 9.52 -8.54 3.92
CA PHE A 196 9.69 -7.54 4.97
C PHE A 196 8.56 -7.57 5.99
N VAL A 197 8.74 -6.84 7.08
CA VAL A 197 7.71 -6.61 8.10
C VAL A 197 7.65 -5.11 8.33
N VAL A 198 6.45 -4.55 8.40
CA VAL A 198 6.26 -3.14 8.71
C VAL A 198 6.58 -2.92 10.20
N LEU A 199 7.54 -2.03 10.49
CA LEU A 199 8.02 -1.79 11.85
C LEU A 199 7.16 -0.76 12.58
N ASP A 200 7.01 0.41 11.98
CA ASP A 200 6.05 1.44 12.34
C ASP A 200 5.77 2.33 11.12
N GLN A 201 4.75 3.17 11.27
CA GLN A 201 4.44 4.24 10.33
C GLN A 201 4.30 5.53 11.15
N THR A 202 4.95 6.60 10.71
CA THR A 202 4.93 7.89 11.42
C THR A 202 4.77 9.01 10.41
N GLU A 203 3.82 9.90 10.66
CA GLU A 203 3.64 11.08 9.83
C GLU A 203 4.84 12.03 9.87
N LEU A 204 5.07 12.70 8.74
CA LEU A 204 6.01 13.80 8.64
C LEU A 204 5.33 15.11 9.05
N VAL A 205 5.91 15.83 10.00
CA VAL A 205 5.54 17.21 10.33
C VAL A 205 6.40 18.20 9.55
N ASP A 206 5.92 19.43 9.38
CA ASP A 206 6.62 20.50 8.66
C ASP A 206 7.11 20.03 7.27
N ILE A 207 6.26 19.28 6.56
CA ILE A 207 6.63 18.52 5.36
C ILE A 207 7.25 19.40 4.27
N GLU A 208 6.79 20.64 4.10
CA GLU A 208 7.35 21.56 3.12
C GLU A 208 8.81 21.94 3.42
N GLU A 209 9.16 22.18 4.69
CA GLU A 209 10.55 22.46 5.10
C GLU A 209 11.44 21.24 4.83
N PHE A 210 10.93 20.05 5.14
CA PHE A 210 11.67 18.81 4.91
C PHE A 210 11.81 18.48 3.43
N LYS A 211 10.73 18.61 2.65
CA LYS A 211 10.68 18.39 1.20
C LYS A 211 11.63 19.35 0.48
N ASP A 212 11.70 20.62 0.91
CA ASP A 212 12.65 21.60 0.39
C ASP A 212 14.11 21.17 0.60
N CYS A 213 14.44 20.61 1.76
CA CYS A 213 15.77 20.08 2.02
C CYS A 213 16.06 18.84 1.16
N MET A 214 15.13 17.88 1.15
CA MET A 214 15.26 16.63 0.41
C MET A 214 15.38 16.87 -1.09
N THR A 215 14.66 17.84 -1.64
CA THR A 215 14.76 18.20 -3.07
C THR A 215 16.14 18.77 -3.43
N LYS A 216 16.82 19.44 -2.48
CA LYS A 216 18.16 20.01 -2.71
C LYS A 216 19.29 19.00 -2.48
N MET A 217 19.14 18.14 -1.48
CA MET A 217 20.23 17.31 -0.97
C MET A 217 20.03 15.81 -1.17
N ASN A 218 18.76 15.36 -1.23
CA ASN A 218 18.34 13.97 -1.29
C ASN A 218 19.10 13.09 -0.28
N ASP A 219 19.14 13.54 0.98
CA ASP A 219 19.87 12.92 2.07
C ASP A 219 19.10 13.13 3.38
N ALA A 220 18.32 12.13 3.78
CA ALA A 220 17.42 12.20 4.93
C ALA A 220 18.19 12.47 6.25
N ILE A 221 19.43 11.99 6.38
CA ILE A 221 20.25 12.21 7.56
C ILE A 221 20.71 13.67 7.62
N LYS A 222 21.25 14.21 6.52
CA LYS A 222 21.66 15.62 6.46
C LYS A 222 20.47 16.57 6.59
N CYS A 223 19.32 16.17 6.06
CA CYS A 223 18.05 16.85 6.23
C CYS A 223 17.39 16.58 7.60
N GLN A 224 18.06 15.88 8.51
CA GLN A 224 17.63 15.70 9.89
C GLN A 224 16.21 15.10 9.99
N ILE A 225 15.94 14.01 9.27
CA ILE A 225 14.64 13.31 9.23
C ILE A 225 14.01 13.12 10.62
N SER A 226 14.81 12.85 11.65
CA SER A 226 14.33 12.69 13.02
C SER A 226 13.71 13.94 13.64
N LYS A 227 13.87 15.13 13.05
CA LYS A 227 13.14 16.36 13.40
C LYS A 227 11.70 16.31 12.88
N TYR A 228 11.48 15.69 11.72
CA TYR A 228 10.23 15.72 10.96
C TYR A 228 9.39 14.45 11.09
N ALA A 229 10.00 13.27 11.26
CA ALA A 229 9.30 12.01 11.56
C ALA A 229 8.84 11.93 13.02
N ARG A 230 7.99 12.88 13.42
CA ARG A 230 7.47 13.06 14.79
C ARG A 230 5.97 13.33 14.83
N GLY A 231 5.30 13.23 13.69
CA GLY A 231 3.86 13.37 13.60
C GLY A 231 3.15 12.22 14.31
N LYS A 232 1.85 12.10 14.05
CA LYS A 232 1.10 11.01 14.66
C LYS A 232 1.64 9.68 14.10
N LYS A 233 1.82 8.72 15.01
CA LYS A 233 2.12 7.35 14.62
C LYS A 233 0.86 6.72 14.06
N LEU A 234 0.94 6.26 12.82
CA LEU A 234 -0.11 5.50 12.18
C LEU A 234 0.01 4.06 12.64
N GLN A 235 -1.14 3.46 12.91
CA GLN A 235 -1.17 2.08 13.33
C GLN A 235 -1.03 1.18 12.11
N VAL A 236 0.02 0.35 12.08
CA VAL A 236 0.14 -0.76 11.13
C VAL A 236 -1.10 -1.64 11.25
N LEU A 237 -1.81 -1.87 10.14
CA LEU A 237 -3.09 -2.58 10.19
C LEU A 237 -2.85 -3.99 10.75
N ALA A 238 -3.80 -4.51 11.53
CA ALA A 238 -3.61 -5.77 12.26
C ALA A 238 -3.23 -6.97 11.36
N HIS A 239 -3.53 -6.86 10.06
CA HIS A 239 -3.21 -7.84 9.02
C HIS A 239 -1.89 -7.61 8.30
N GLU A 240 -1.26 -6.44 8.44
CA GLU A 240 0.07 -6.09 7.90
C GLU A 240 1.19 -6.32 8.93
N ASN A 241 0.84 -6.79 10.13
CA ASN A 241 1.81 -7.22 11.14
C ASN A 241 2.48 -8.57 10.78
N GLY A 242 2.19 -9.10 9.59
CA GLY A 242 2.78 -10.31 9.02
C GLY A 242 4.07 -10.01 8.24
N VAL A 243 4.57 -11.03 7.55
CA VAL A 243 5.65 -10.84 6.57
C VAL A 243 4.99 -10.53 5.23
N GLU A 244 5.36 -9.41 4.64
CA GLU A 244 4.74 -8.83 3.45
C GLU A 244 5.75 -8.71 2.30
N GLU A 245 5.24 -8.63 1.08
CA GLU A 245 5.96 -8.26 -0.16
C GLU A 245 5.56 -6.86 -0.65
N CYS A 246 4.42 -6.33 -0.16
CA CYS A 246 3.89 -5.00 -0.44
C CYS A 246 3.55 -4.25 0.87
N VAL A 247 3.78 -2.92 0.92
CA VAL A 247 3.32 -2.06 2.03
C VAL A 247 2.74 -0.76 1.51
N GLN A 248 1.70 -0.29 2.18
CA GLN A 248 1.08 1.02 1.97
C GLN A 248 1.84 2.10 2.73
N ASP A 249 2.30 3.15 2.06
CA ASP A 249 2.90 4.33 2.72
C ASP A 249 1.84 5.43 2.91
N ASP A 250 1.16 5.39 4.06
CA ASP A 250 -0.01 6.23 4.42
C ASP A 250 0.38 7.54 5.15
N SER A 251 1.65 7.95 5.07
CA SER A 251 2.28 8.94 5.97
C SER A 251 1.81 10.40 5.86
N ARG A 252 0.58 10.67 5.37
CA ARG A 252 -0.06 11.99 5.35
C ARG A 252 -1.44 12.00 6.00
N ILE A 253 -1.53 12.58 7.20
CA ILE A 253 -2.79 13.14 7.70
C ILE A 253 -2.88 14.61 7.25
N CYS A 254 -3.79 14.88 6.33
CA CYS A 254 -4.29 16.22 6.10
C CYS A 254 -5.29 16.57 7.21
N HIS A 255 -4.88 17.42 8.15
CA HIS A 255 -5.78 18.12 9.05
C HIS A 255 -6.16 19.46 8.42
N GLU A 256 -7.42 19.65 8.04
CA GLU A 256 -8.09 20.96 8.06
C GLU A 256 -9.57 20.77 8.42
N ASP A 257 -9.90 21.04 9.70
CA ASP A 257 -11.19 21.63 10.07
C ASP A 257 -10.90 23.10 10.42
N PRO A 258 -11.80 24.02 10.01
CA PRO A 258 -12.29 24.96 11.01
C PRO A 258 -13.81 25.16 10.98
N CYS A 259 -14.39 25.00 12.17
CA CYS A 259 -15.68 25.51 12.70
C CYS A 259 -17.00 24.93 12.17
#